data_AF-A0A967NX20-F1
#
_entry.id   AF-A0A967NX20-F1
#
_cell.length_a   1.000
_cell.length_b   1.000
_cell.length_c   1.000
_cell.angle_alpha   90.00
_cell.angle_beta   90.00
_cell.angle_gamma   90.00
#
_symmetry.space_group_name_H-M   'P 1'
#
loop_
_entity.id
_entity.type
_entity.pdbx_description
1 polymer ?
#
loop_
_entity_poly.entity_id
_entity_poly.type
_entity_poly.pdbx_seq_one_letter_code
_entity_poly.pdbx_strand_id
1 'polypeptide(L)' 'MELKTLDIMKLLPHRYPILLVDKIVAFEKDKNIVGIKNVTINEPF' A
#
# COMPACT_ATOMS: atom_id res chain seq x y z
N MET A 1 -12.53 3.37 5.97
CA MET A 1 -12.59 2.64 4.69
C MET A 1 -11.25 1.94 4.54
N GLU A 2 -11.26 0.62 4.41
CA GLU A 2 -10.04 -0.18 4.28
C GLU A 2 -9.77 -0.45 2.80
N LEU A 3 -8.55 -0.16 2.31
CA LEU A 3 -8.12 -0.55 0.96
C LEU A 3 -7.07 -1.65 1.05
N LYS A 4 -7.20 -2.67 0.22
CA LYS A 4 -6.25 -3.79 0.15
C LYS A 4 -5.36 -3.65 -1.08
N THR A 5 -4.30 -4.46 -1.17
CA THR A 5 -3.30 -4.41 -2.24
C THR A 5 -3.90 -4.37 -3.65
N LEU A 6 -4.96 -5.14 -3.91
CA LEU A 6 -5.63 -5.16 -5.22
C LEU A 6 -6.28 -3.83 -5.58
N ASP A 7 -6.82 -3.11 -4.60
CA ASP A 7 -7.41 -1.79 -4.81
C ASP A 7 -6.31 -0.76 -5.07
N ILE A 8 -5.21 -0.85 -4.31
CA ILE A 8 -4.03 0.00 -4.49
C ILE A 8 -3.44 -0.19 -5.89
N MET A 9 -3.35 -1.42 -6.39
CA MET A 9 -2.87 -1.73 -7.74
C MET A 9 -3.76 -1.18 -8.86
N LYS A 10 -5.07 -0.97 -8.62
CA LYS A 10 -5.97 -0.33 -9.59
C LYS A 10 -5.76 1.19 -9.64
N LEU A 11 -5.38 1.78 -8.51
CA LEU A 11 -5.18 3.22 -8.37
C LEU A 11 -3.76 3.67 -8.75
N LEU A 12 -2.76 2.83 -8.48
CA LEU A 12 -1.34 3.12 -8.72
C LEU A 12 -0.75 2.21 -9.81
N PRO A 13 0.15 2.73 -10.66
CA PRO A 13 0.81 1.93 -11.68
C PRO A 13 1.92 1.03 -11.10
N HIS A 14 2.36 1.26 -9.86
CA HIS A 14 3.44 0.52 -9.22
C HIS A 14 3.12 -0.98 -9.09
N ARG A 15 4.12 -1.82 -9.39
CA ARG A 15 4.07 -3.29 -9.26
C ARG A 15 5.34 -3.79 -8.60
N TYR A 16 5.45 -5.10 -8.35
CA TYR A 16 6.69 -5.70 -7.89
C TYR A 16 7.87 -5.28 -8.78
N PRO A 17 9.03 -4.91 -8.22
CA PRO A 17 9.41 -4.95 -6.80
C PRO A 17 9.17 -3.65 -6.01
N ILE A 18 8.52 -2.64 -6.59
CA ILE A 18 8.44 -1.27 -6.04
C ILE A 18 7.06 -0.91 -5.44
N LEU A 19 6.09 -1.81 -5.46
CA LEU A 19 4.83 -1.61 -4.73
C LEU A 19 5.04 -1.96 -3.25
N LEU A 20 5.28 -0.93 -2.43
CA LEU A 20 5.67 -1.07 -1.02
C LEU A 20 4.55 -0.70 -0.03
N VAL A 21 3.29 -0.87 -0.44
CA VAL A 21 2.11 -0.60 0.41
C VAL A 21 1.14 -1.78 0.30
N ASP A 22 0.89 -2.46 1.41
CA ASP A 22 0.00 -3.62 1.45
C ASP A 22 -1.45 -3.22 1.70
N LYS A 23 -1.66 -2.20 2.54
CA LYS A 23 -2.99 -1.85 3.05
C LYS A 23 -3.08 -0.38 3.42
N ILE A 24 -4.26 0.23 3.25
CA ILE A 24 -4.63 1.53 3.83
C ILE A 24 -5.66 1.31 4.94
N VAL A 25 -5.38 1.83 6.13
CA VAL A 25 -6.24 1.68 7.33
C VAL A 25 -6.99 2.97 7.69
N ALA A 26 -6.47 4.13 7.31
CA ALA A 26 -7.14 5.41 7.49
C ALA A 26 -6.84 6.34 6.31
N PHE A 27 -7.82 7.14 5.92
CA PHE A 27 -7.72 8.13 4.85
C PHE A 27 -8.61 9.32 5.16
N GLU A 28 -8.01 10.50 5.33
CA GLU A 28 -8.69 11.78 5.44
C GLU A 28 -8.27 12.64 4.23
N LYS A 29 -9.23 12.86 3.32
CA LYS A 29 -8.97 13.55 2.05
C LYS A 29 -8.32 14.91 2.31
N ASP A 30 -7.31 15.23 1.51
CA ASP A 30 -6.55 16.49 1.57
C ASP A 30 -5.82 16.77 2.89
N LYS A 31 -5.69 15.76 3.77
CA LYS A 31 -5.03 15.90 5.07
C LYS A 31 -4.06 14.79 5.39
N ASN A 32 -4.49 13.53 5.46
CA ASN A 32 -3.60 12.41 5.79
C ASN A 32 -4.06 11.06 5.22
N ILE A 33 -3.10 10.14 5.14
CA ILE A 33 -3.33 8.74 4.82
C ILE A 33 -2.42 7.88 5.69
N VAL A 34 -2.94 6.77 6.22
CA VAL A 34 -2.20 5.81 7.03
C VAL A 34 -2.20 4.46 6.32
N GLY A 35 -1.02 4.04 5.89
CA GLY A 35 -0.79 2.76 5.22
C GLY A 35 0.07 1.81 6.06
N ILE A 36 0.00 0.53 5.73
CA ILE A 36 0.82 -0.54 6.31
C ILE A 36 1.66 -1.17 5.21
N LYS A 37 2.95 -1.36 5.49
CA LYS A 37 3.87 -2.21 4.76
C LYS A 37 4.35 -3.31 5.71
N ASN A 38 4.08 -4.57 5.39
CA ASN A 38 4.65 -5.69 6.11
C ASN A 38 6.07 -5.92 5.61
N VAL A 39 7.01 -6.17 6.54
CA VAL A 39 8.41 -6.42 6.21
C VAL A 39 8.73 -7.88 6.49
N THR A 40 9.34 -8.56 5.52
CA THR A 40 9.74 -9.97 5.62
C THR A 40 11.13 -10.22 5.06
N ILE A 41 11.81 -11.24 5.56
CA ILE A 41 13.12 -11.69 5.06
C ILE A 41 13.07 -12.15 3.59
N ASN A 42 11.87 -12.48 3.08
CA ASN A 42 11.66 -12.90 1.70
C ASN A 42 11.46 -11.73 0.71
N GLU A 43 11.82 -10.50 1.09
CA GLU A 43 11.87 -9.36 0.18
C GLU A 43 13.29 -9.28 -0.47
N PRO A 44 13.39 -8.93 -1.76
CA PRO A 44 14.63 -9.06 -2.55
C PRO A 44 15.66 -7.92 -2.33
N PHE A 45 15.53 -7.10 -1.29
CA PHE A 45 16.35 -5.90 -1.07
C PHE A 45 17.12 -5.94 0.24
#